data_AF-A0A367GMB5-F1
#
_entry.id   AF-A0A367GMB5-F1
#
_cell.length_a   1.000
_cell.length_b   1.000
_cell.length_c   1.000
_cell.angle_alpha   90.00
_cell.angle_beta   90.00
_cell.angle_gamma   90.00
#
_symmetry.space_group_name_H-M   'P 1'
#
loop_
_entity.id
_entity.type
_entity.pdbx_description
1 polymer ?
#
loop_
_entity_poly.entity_id
_entity_poly.type
_entity_poly.pdbx_seq_one_letter_code
_entity_poly.pdbx_strand_id
1 'polypeptide(L)'
;MNFDDDFELDSEGPPQEPFHIEVDLYDTGDYSNVLVVPCNETYVIVANNQHLCTLVKTCDEPECWEQQDGTLDEEIVEKIGSTISGYTGGF
;
A
#
# COMPACT_ATOMS: atom_id res chain seq x y z
N MET A 1 -9.00 -39.60 -15.81
CA MET A 1 -8.30 -38.99 -14.68
C MET A 1 -8.86 -37.60 -14.58
N ASN A 2 -9.69 -37.35 -13.55
CA ASN A 2 -10.14 -36.01 -13.20
C ASN A 2 -8.92 -35.23 -12.74
N PHE A 3 -8.61 -34.13 -13.43
CA PHE A 3 -7.84 -33.05 -12.86
C PHE A 3 -8.86 -31.95 -12.57
N ASP A 4 -9.57 -32.14 -11.45
CA ASP A 4 -10.15 -31.04 -10.69
C ASP A 4 -8.95 -30.27 -10.10
N ASP A 5 -8.26 -29.50 -10.96
CA ASP A 5 -7.37 -28.44 -10.51
C ASP A 5 -8.25 -27.20 -10.44
N ASP A 6 -9.03 -27.17 -9.37
CA ASP A 6 -9.69 -25.99 -8.84
C ASP A 6 -8.55 -25.04 -8.45
N PHE A 7 -8.04 -24.32 -9.43
CA PHE A 7 -7.18 -23.18 -9.22
C PHE A 7 -8.10 -22.10 -8.65
N GLU A 8 -8.38 -22.21 -7.35
CA GLU A 8 -8.92 -21.11 -6.56
C GLU A 8 -7.94 -19.95 -6.77
N LEU A 9 -8.32 -19.05 -7.67
CA LEU A 9 -7.74 -17.72 -7.85
C LEU A 9 -8.13 -16.91 -6.60
N ASP A 10 -7.66 -17.39 -5.45
CA ASP A 10 -7.91 -16.82 -4.15
C ASP A 10 -6.97 -15.63 -4.00
N SER A 11 -7.42 -14.48 -4.50
CA SER A 11 -7.67 -13.30 -3.67
C SER A 11 -7.85 -12.07 -4.56
N GLU A 12 -9.11 -11.68 -4.81
CA GLU A 12 -9.47 -10.32 -5.23
C GLU A 12 -9.31 -9.32 -4.06
N GLY A 13 -8.27 -9.50 -3.25
CA GLY A 13 -8.02 -8.81 -1.99
C GLY A 13 -6.74 -7.97 -2.02
N PRO A 14 -6.56 -7.08 -1.04
CA PRO A 14 -5.33 -6.30 -0.93
C PRO A 14 -4.11 -7.23 -0.82
N PRO A 15 -2.93 -6.81 -1.34
CA PRO A 15 -1.71 -7.60 -1.26
C PRO A 15 -1.44 -7.97 0.20
N GLN A 16 -1.27 -9.27 0.44
CA GLN A 16 -1.02 -9.83 1.77
C GLN A 16 0.48 -9.95 2.08
N GLU A 17 1.33 -9.86 1.05
CA GLU A 17 2.78 -9.92 1.17
C GLU A 17 3.39 -8.51 1.06
N PRO A 18 4.56 -8.26 1.70
CA PRO A 18 5.26 -6.99 1.56
C PRO A 18 5.67 -6.71 0.11
N PHE A 19 5.50 -5.47 -0.32
CA PHE A 19 5.81 -5.04 -1.69
C PHE A 19 6.45 -3.66 -1.70
N HIS A 20 7.10 -3.29 -2.81
CA HIS A 20 7.73 -1.99 -2.95
C HIS A 20 6.92 -1.10 -3.88
N ILE A 21 6.86 0.19 -3.55
CA ILE A 21 6.31 1.25 -4.40
C ILE A 21 7.36 2.33 -4.63
N GLU A 22 7.23 3.07 -5.73
CA GLU A 22 8.03 4.26 -6.00
C GLU A 22 7.17 5.50 -5.75
N VAL A 23 7.59 6.34 -4.81
CA VAL A 23 6.86 7.56 -4.46
C VAL A 23 7.82 8.70 -4.22
N ASP A 24 7.50 9.87 -4.77
CA ASP A 24 8.18 11.11 -4.42
C ASP A 24 7.64 11.60 -3.06
N LEU A 25 8.42 11.38 -2.00
CA LEU A 25 8.08 11.68 -0.61
C LEU A 25 8.25 13.17 -0.26
N TYR A 26 8.98 13.93 -1.07
CA TYR A 26 9.41 15.29 -0.74
C TYR A 26 8.97 16.32 -1.78
N ASP A 27 8.18 15.90 -2.78
CA ASP A 27 7.75 16.70 -3.93
C ASP A 27 8.92 17.41 -4.65
N THR A 28 10.07 16.72 -4.73
CA THR A 28 11.27 17.25 -5.40
C THR A 28 11.42 16.75 -6.83
N GLY A 29 10.58 15.81 -7.24
CA GLY A 29 10.72 14.99 -8.46
C GLY A 29 11.59 13.74 -8.26
N ASP A 30 12.14 13.51 -7.06
CA ASP A 30 12.98 12.35 -6.76
C ASP A 30 12.15 11.22 -6.13
N TYR A 31 11.96 10.14 -6.88
CA TYR A 31 11.20 8.99 -6.41
C TYR A 31 12.03 8.14 -5.46
N SER A 32 11.48 7.90 -4.27
CA SER A 32 12.01 7.00 -3.27
C SER A 32 11.38 5.61 -3.42
N ASN A 33 12.20 4.57 -3.30
CA ASN A 33 11.71 3.21 -3.20
C ASN A 33 11.32 2.92 -1.75
N VAL A 34 10.04 2.61 -1.54
CA VAL A 34 9.44 2.45 -0.21
C VAL A 34 8.86 1.05 -0.10
N LEU A 35 9.15 0.39 1.02
CA LEU A 35 8.59 -0.89 1.38
C LEU A 35 7.24 -0.67 2.08
N VAL A 36 6.19 -1.29 1.54
CA VAL A 36 4.87 -1.38 2.15
C VAL A 36 4.71 -2.76 2.76
N VAL A 37 4.41 -2.80 4.05
CA VAL A 37 4.18 -4.04 4.79
C VAL A 37 2.71 -4.11 5.21
N PRO A 38 1.89 -4.94 4.55
CA PRO A 38 0.52 -5.20 4.96
C PRO A 38 0.46 -5.84 6.35
N CYS A 39 -0.37 -5.29 7.22
CA CYS A 39 -0.61 -5.73 8.60
C CYS A 39 -2.13 -5.74 8.87
N ASN A 40 -2.82 -6.76 8.35
CA ASN A 40 -4.29 -6.86 8.37
C ASN A 40 -4.95 -5.66 7.68
N GLU A 41 -5.64 -4.80 8.45
CA GLU A 41 -6.35 -3.60 7.96
C GLU A 41 -5.44 -2.35 7.91
N THR A 42 -4.15 -2.51 8.21
CA THR A 42 -3.16 -1.43 8.26
C THR A 42 -1.98 -1.71 7.34
N TYR A 43 -1.27 -0.66 6.94
CA TYR A 43 -0.12 -0.75 6.05
C TYR A 43 1.05 0.04 6.64
N VAL A 44 2.14 -0.64 6.96
CA VAL A 44 3.34 -0.01 7.54
C VAL A 44 4.24 0.44 6.40
N ILE A 45 4.62 1.71 6.42
CA ILE A 45 5.44 2.34 5.39
C ILE A 45 6.88 2.45 5.91
N VAL A 46 7.82 1.85 5.19
CA VAL A 46 9.23 1.78 5.57
C VAL A 46 10.12 2.28 4.43
N ALA A 47 10.99 3.25 4.72
CA ALA A 47 12.02 3.71 3.79
C ALA A 47 13.38 3.74 4.49
N ASN A 48 14.45 3.32 3.80
CA ASN A 48 15.81 3.33 4.35
C ASN A 48 15.96 2.63 5.72
N ASN A 49 15.24 1.52 5.94
CA ASN A 49 15.17 0.79 7.22
C ASN A 49 14.58 1.61 8.38
N GLN A 50 13.84 2.68 8.08
CA GLN A 50 13.11 3.49 9.06
C GLN A 50 11.62 3.39 8.79
N HIS A 51 10.85 3.21 9.86
CA HIS A 51 9.40 3.34 9.82
C HIS A 51 9.04 4.82 9.64
N LEU A 52 8.24 5.12 8.63
CA LEU A 52 7.79 6.47 8.30
C LEU A 52 6.43 6.75 8.92
N CYS A 53 5.47 5.86 8.69
CA CYS A 53 4.12 5.94 9.21
C CYS A 53 3.41 4.59 9.09
N THR A 54 2.27 4.47 9.77
CA THR A 54 1.29 3.41 9.57
C THR A 54 0.04 4.00 8.95
N LEU A 55 -0.39 3.47 7.81
CA LEU A 55 -1.58 3.91 7.09
C LEU A 55 -2.77 2.98 7.35
N VAL A 56 -3.96 3.58 7.38
CA VAL A 56 -5.24 2.89 7.44
C VAL A 56 -6.16 3.44 6.37
N LYS A 57 -6.83 2.54 5.66
CA LYS A 57 -7.87 2.89 4.70
C LYS A 57 -9.15 3.20 5.48
N THR A 58 -9.71 4.40 5.27
CA THR A 58 -10.87 4.88 6.06
C THR A 58 -12.19 4.71 5.32
N CYS A 59 -12.16 4.68 3.99
CA CYS A 59 -13.31 4.47 3.13
C CYS A 59 -12.86 3.77 1.83
N ASP A 60 -13.78 3.26 1.01
CA ASP A 60 -13.43 2.49 -0.19
C ASP A 60 -12.79 3.32 -1.32
N GLU A 61 -12.91 4.65 -1.28
CA GLU A 61 -12.32 5.56 -2.25
C GLU A 61 -10.77 5.53 -2.19
N PRO A 62 -10.08 5.67 -3.33
CA PRO A 62 -8.63 5.48 -3.41
C PRO A 62 -7.83 6.52 -2.61
N GLU A 63 -8.40 7.69 -2.38
CA GLU A 63 -7.81 8.80 -1.63
C GLU A 63 -8.10 8.73 -0.11
N CYS A 64 -9.00 7.85 0.34
CA CYS A 64 -9.39 7.73 1.74
C CYS A 64 -8.36 6.98 2.59
N TRP A 65 -7.28 7.66 2.96
CA TRP A 65 -6.21 7.11 3.78
C TRP A 65 -5.79 8.08 4.88
N GLU A 66 -5.63 7.55 6.10
CA GLU A 66 -5.13 8.30 7.24
C GLU A 66 -3.87 7.64 7.79
N GLN A 67 -2.92 8.44 8.25
CA GLN A 67 -1.79 7.94 9.04
C GLN A 67 -2.17 7.90 10.53
N GLN A 68 -1.94 6.77 11.19
CA GLN A 68 -2.16 6.63 12.64
C GLN A 68 -0.99 7.16 13.47
N ASP A 69 0.21 7.11 12.88
CA ASP A 69 1.46 7.57 13.43
C ASP A 69 2.33 8.12 12.29
N GLY A 70 3.40 8.84 12.64
CA GLY A 70 4.26 9.49 11.65
C GLY A 70 3.97 10.98 11.48
N THR A 71 4.69 11.59 10.54
CA THR A 71 4.65 13.03 10.27
C THR A 71 4.67 13.32 8.77
N LEU A 72 4.22 12.38 7.93
CA LEU A 72 4.13 12.64 6.51
C LEU A 72 3.03 13.69 6.26
N ASP A 73 3.26 14.53 5.27
CA ASP A 73 2.23 15.46 4.79
C ASP A 73 1.04 14.68 4.22
N GLU A 74 -0.16 15.23 4.38
CA GLU A 74 -1.43 14.62 3.96
C GLU A 74 -1.42 14.24 2.47
N GLU A 75 -0.89 15.10 1.61
CA GLU A 75 -0.75 14.84 0.17
C GLU A 75 0.13 13.59 -0.12
N ILE A 76 1.19 13.38 0.67
CA ILE A 76 2.05 12.20 0.53
C ILE A 76 1.30 10.95 1.00
N VAL A 77 0.54 11.05 2.08
CA VAL A 77 -0.31 9.96 2.59
C VAL A 77 -1.33 9.52 1.55
N GLU A 78 -2.05 10.47 0.95
CA GLU A 78 -3.03 10.22 -0.11
C GLU A 78 -2.39 9.58 -1.34
N LYS A 79 -1.20 10.04 -1.74
CA LYS A 79 -0.45 9.50 -2.88
C LYS A 79 0.00 8.05 -2.65
N ILE A 80 0.51 7.76 -1.45
CA ILE A 80 0.88 6.38 -1.06
C ILE A 80 -0.38 5.51 -1.03
N GLY A 81 -1.44 5.97 -0.37
CA GLY A 81 -2.71 5.25 -0.26
C GLY A 81 -3.38 4.95 -1.61
N SER A 82 -3.37 5.94 -2.51
CA SER A 82 -3.85 5.79 -3.89
C SER A 82 -3.00 4.78 -4.67
N THR A 83 -1.68 4.79 -4.46
CA THR A 83 -0.77 3.82 -5.09
C THR A 83 -1.04 2.40 -4.59
N ILE A 84 -1.23 2.23 -3.27
CA ILE A 84 -1.62 0.95 -2.66
C ILE A 84 -2.96 0.49 -3.25
N SER A 85 -3.96 1.36 -3.30
CA SER A 85 -5.29 1.08 -3.86
C SER A 85 -5.25 0.70 -5.35
N GLY A 86 -4.35 1.34 -6.12
CA GLY A 86 -4.11 1.00 -7.52
C GLY A 86 -3.44 -0.37 -7.68
N TYR A 87 -2.57 -0.75 -6.74
CA TYR A 87 -1.97 -2.09 -6.68
C TYR A 87 -3.02 -3.16 -6.32
N THR A 88 -3.98 -2.83 -5.44
CA THR A 88 -5.06 -3.73 -5.04
C THR A 88 -6.17 -3.86 -6.08
N GLY A 89 -6.27 -2.92 -7.02
CA GLY A 89 -7.33 -2.83 -8.03
C GLY A 89 -6.92 -3.31 -9.44
N GLY A 90 -5.85 -4.09 -9.57
CA GLY A 90 -5.27 -4.46 -10.87
C GLY A 90 -5.91 -5.66 -11.58
N PHE A 91 -6.87 -5.36 -12.48
CA PHE A 91 -7.42 -6.11 -13.63
C PHE A 91 -8.41 -7.26 -13.43
#